data_AF-A0A2D0IDR2-F1
#
_entry.id   AF-A0A2D0IDR2-F1
#
_cell.length_a   1.000
_cell.length_b   1.000
_cell.length_c   1.000
_cell.angle_alpha   90.00
_cell.angle_beta   90.00
_cell.angle_gamma   90.00
#
_symmetry.space_group_name_H-M   'P 1'
#
loop_
_entity.id
_entity.type
_entity.pdbx_description
1 polymer ?
#
loop_
_entity_poly.entity_id
_entity_poly.type
_entity_poly.pdbx_seq_one_letter_code
_entity_poly.pdbx_strand_id
1 'polypeptide(L)'
;MSSDPVFSDWVETYKSLITISTEAFKFCALANGGAAVAILAYLGNIAGKAGNTPDMRGAMAAFLAGLVFCGVGMLFAYITQLNRLNLVARGEQIQRDWRLVIAIVAMALSLGAFACGAWFAVSSFR
;
A
#
# COMPACT_ATOMS: atom_id res chain seq x y z
N MET A 1 39.06 2.68 -4.55
CA MET A 1 37.66 3.17 -4.50
C MET A 1 37.43 3.92 -5.80
N SER A 2 36.86 3.29 -6.82
CA SER A 2 36.66 3.96 -8.11
C SER A 2 35.53 4.97 -7.97
N SER A 3 35.86 6.23 -8.22
CA SER A 3 34.93 7.36 -8.29
C SER A 3 34.23 7.33 -9.64
N ASP A 4 33.56 6.22 -9.97
CA ASP A 4 32.84 6.10 -11.24
C ASP A 4 31.53 6.87 -11.10
N PRO A 5 31.35 8.03 -11.77
CA PRO A 5 30.17 8.88 -11.59
C PRO A 5 28.88 8.13 -11.90
N VAL A 6 28.92 7.23 -12.89
CA VAL A 6 27.81 6.35 -13.26
C VAL A 6 27.38 5.46 -12.08
N PHE A 7 28.33 4.87 -11.34
CA PHE A 7 28.01 4.02 -10.18
C PHE A 7 27.34 4.82 -9.06
N SER A 8 27.81 6.06 -8.82
CA SER A 8 27.21 6.97 -7.85
C SER A 8 25.75 7.29 -8.19
N ASP A 9 25.50 7.66 -9.44
CA ASP A 9 24.15 8.00 -9.93
C ASP A 9 23.18 6.81 -9.81
N TRP A 10 23.63 5.59 -10.10
CA TRP A 10 22.83 4.38 -9.92
C TRP A 10 22.45 4.14 -8.46
N VAL A 11 23.38 4.32 -7.53
CA VAL A 11 23.13 4.11 -6.09
C VAL A 11 22.16 5.17 -5.55
N GLU A 12 22.30 6.43 -5.97
CA GLU A 12 21.38 7.50 -5.59
C GLU A 12 19.97 7.26 -6.13
N THR A 13 19.87 6.85 -7.41
CA THR A 13 18.58 6.50 -8.03
C THR A 13 17.92 5.32 -7.34
N TYR A 14 18.70 4.30 -6.95
CA TYR A 14 18.16 3.16 -6.20
C TYR A 14 17.64 3.56 -4.82
N LYS A 15 18.36 4.44 -4.11
CA LYS A 15 17.91 4.98 -2.82
C LYS A 15 16.63 5.80 -2.97
N SER A 16 16.55 6.67 -3.98
CA SER A 16 15.36 7.48 -4.21
C SER A 16 14.14 6.61 -4.55
N LEU A 17 14.31 5.56 -5.36
CA LEU A 17 13.28 4.57 -5.67
C LEU A 17 12.74 3.84 -4.44
N ILE A 18 13.60 3.50 -3.48
CA ILE A 18 13.15 2.90 -2.21
C ILE A 18 12.34 3.93 -1.41
N THR A 19 12.84 5.15 -1.29
CA THR A 19 12.16 6.22 -0.55
C THR A 19 10.75 6.47 -1.09
N ILE A 20 10.62 6.74 -2.40
CA ILE A 20 9.32 6.98 -3.04
C ILE A 20 8.37 5.78 -2.89
N SER A 21 8.89 4.56 -2.91
CA SER A 21 8.09 3.36 -2.66
C SER A 21 7.54 3.34 -1.24
N THR A 22 8.36 3.62 -0.23
CA THR A 22 7.91 3.66 1.18
C THR A 22 6.92 4.79 1.45
N GLU A 23 7.08 5.93 0.79
CA GLU A 23 6.13 7.04 0.87
C GLU A 23 4.79 6.69 0.21
N ALA A 24 4.81 6.05 -0.96
CA ALA A 24 3.62 5.53 -1.61
C ALA A 24 2.86 4.52 -0.74
N PHE A 25 3.58 3.64 -0.03
CA PHE A 25 2.99 2.71 0.95
C PHE A 25 2.30 3.44 2.09
N LYS A 26 2.97 4.43 2.70
CA LYS A 26 2.37 5.25 3.77
C LYS A 26 1.12 5.98 3.27
N PHE A 27 1.19 6.54 2.07
CA PHE A 27 0.04 7.18 1.44
C PHE A 27 -1.12 6.22 1.25
N CYS A 28 -0.90 5.01 0.72
CA CYS A 28 -1.97 4.03 0.52
C CYS A 28 -2.56 3.51 1.83
N ALA A 29 -1.72 3.32 2.86
CA ALA A 29 -2.19 2.93 4.18
C ALA A 29 -3.04 4.05 4.82
N LEU A 30 -2.61 5.31 4.70
CA LEU A 30 -3.36 6.47 5.17
C LEU A 30 -4.64 6.71 4.37
N ALA A 31 -4.62 6.49 3.05
CA ALA A 31 -5.79 6.66 2.20
C ALA A 31 -6.88 5.63 2.56
N ASN A 32 -6.55 4.34 2.57
CA ASN A 32 -7.49 3.28 2.91
C ASN A 32 -7.92 3.33 4.39
N GLY A 33 -6.95 3.45 5.31
CA GLY A 33 -7.22 3.50 6.74
C GLY A 33 -7.94 4.78 7.15
N GLY A 34 -7.52 5.93 6.62
CA GLY A 34 -8.14 7.23 6.87
C GLY A 34 -9.56 7.31 6.34
N ALA A 35 -9.85 6.76 5.16
CA ALA A 35 -11.21 6.68 4.64
C ALA A 35 -12.10 5.78 5.51
N ALA A 36 -11.60 4.64 5.97
CA ALA A 36 -12.34 3.78 6.91
C ALA A 36 -12.65 4.49 8.23
N VAL A 37 -11.67 5.21 8.81
CA VAL A 37 -11.86 6.00 10.03
C VAL A 37 -12.86 7.13 9.80
N ALA A 38 -12.81 7.82 8.66
CA ALA A 38 -13.77 8.87 8.31
C ALA A 38 -15.21 8.33 8.23
N ILE A 39 -15.41 7.15 7.63
CA ILE A 39 -16.73 6.48 7.61
C ILE A 39 -17.18 6.12 9.03
N LEU A 40 -16.31 5.54 9.87
CA LEU A 40 -16.65 5.20 11.25
C LEU A 40 -17.01 6.43 12.07
N ALA A 41 -16.28 7.54 11.92
CA ALA A 41 -16.57 8.80 12.58
C ALA A 41 -17.96 9.35 12.17
N TYR A 42 -18.27 9.30 10.87
CA TYR A 42 -19.57 9.71 10.35
C TYR A 42 -20.72 8.83 10.89
N LEU A 43 -20.57 7.51 10.82
CA LEU A 43 -21.56 6.56 11.32
C LEU A 43 -21.77 6.70 12.84
N GLY A 44 -20.71 6.92 13.61
CA GLY A 44 -20.79 7.16 15.05
C GLY A 44 -21.61 8.41 15.39
N ASN A 45 -21.45 9.48 14.60
CA ASN A 45 -22.24 10.71 14.77
C ASN A 45 -23.72 10.53 14.38
N ILE A 46 -24.04 9.68 13.39
CA ILE A 46 -25.44 9.41 12.99
C ILE A 46 -26.14 8.46 13.97
N ALA A 47 -25.44 7.42 14.43
CA ALA A 47 -25.98 6.45 15.38
C ALA A 47 -26.45 7.14 16.68
N GLY A 48 -25.77 8.20 17.12
CA GLY A 48 -26.16 9.00 18.28
C GLY A 48 -27.41 9.88 18.08
N LYS A 49 -27.90 10.03 16.85
CA LYS A 49 -29.00 10.96 16.50
C LYS A 49 -30.29 10.28 16.05
N ALA A 50 -30.43 8.96 16.25
CA ALA A 50 -31.60 8.16 15.87
C ALA A 50 -32.01 8.24 14.38
N GLY A 51 -31.08 8.64 13.50
CA GLY A 51 -31.30 8.69 12.06
C GLY A 51 -31.13 7.30 11.41
N ASN A 52 -31.81 7.07 10.28
CA ASN A 52 -31.63 5.87 9.47
C ASN A 52 -30.16 5.78 9.01
N THR A 53 -29.41 4.78 9.48
CA THR A 53 -28.00 4.62 9.14
C THR A 53 -27.84 4.07 7.72
N PRO A 54 -27.15 4.79 6.81
CA PRO A 54 -26.89 4.29 5.46
C PRO A 54 -26.01 3.02 5.52
N ASP A 55 -26.31 2.03 4.68
CA ASP A 55 -25.50 0.82 4.60
C ASP A 55 -24.16 1.12 3.90
N MET A 56 -23.11 1.29 4.70
CA MET A 56 -21.74 1.55 4.27
C MET A 56 -20.84 0.32 4.39
N ARG A 57 -21.40 -0.87 4.62
CA ARG A 57 -20.61 -2.10 4.80
C ARG A 57 -19.76 -2.42 3.58
N GLY A 58 -20.27 -2.17 2.37
CA GLY A 58 -19.54 -2.38 1.12
C GLY A 58 -18.31 -1.48 0.98
N ALA A 59 -18.45 -0.19 1.25
CA ALA A 59 -17.33 0.76 1.22
C ALA A 59 -16.28 0.43 2.30
N MET A 60 -16.73 0.08 3.52
CA MET A 60 -15.86 -0.32 4.61
C MET A 60 -15.04 -1.58 4.26
N ALA A 61 -15.70 -2.60 3.71
CA ALA A 61 -15.04 -3.83 3.29
C ALA A 61 -13.98 -3.57 2.21
N ALA A 62 -14.26 -2.68 1.25
CA ALA A 62 -13.31 -2.30 0.21
C ALA A 62 -12.07 -1.59 0.75
N PHE A 63 -12.24 -0.61 1.66
CA PHE A 63 -11.11 0.08 2.29
C PHE A 63 -10.27 -0.85 3.17
N LEU A 64 -10.91 -1.74 3.94
CA LEU A 64 -10.19 -2.73 4.75
C LEU A 64 -9.45 -3.74 3.87
N ALA A 65 -10.06 -4.21 2.78
CA ALA A 65 -9.39 -5.08 1.82
C ALA A 65 -8.16 -4.37 1.19
N GLY A 66 -8.30 -3.11 0.81
CA GLY A 66 -7.18 -2.28 0.34
C GLY A 66 -6.05 -2.18 1.35
N LEU A 67 -6.38 -1.96 2.64
CA LEU A 67 -5.40 -1.93 3.73
C LEU A 67 -4.67 -3.27 3.89
N VAL A 68 -5.40 -4.39 3.81
CA VAL A 68 -4.81 -5.74 3.89
C VAL A 68 -3.87 -5.97 2.72
N PHE A 69 -4.28 -5.67 1.48
CA PHE A 69 -3.41 -5.79 0.31
C PHE A 69 -2.17 -4.90 0.41
N CYS A 70 -2.30 -3.69 0.95
CA CYS A 70 -1.18 -2.81 1.24
C CYS A 70 -0.19 -3.46 2.22
N GLY A 71 -0.68 -4.04 3.32
CA GLY A 71 0.15 -4.73 4.32
C GLY A 71 0.85 -5.96 3.74
N VAL A 72 0.13 -6.78 2.95
CA VAL A 72 0.69 -7.95 2.26
C VAL A 72 1.78 -7.53 1.27
N GLY A 73 1.54 -6.49 0.46
CA GLY A 73 2.52 -5.95 -0.47
C GLY A 73 3.80 -5.47 0.23
N MET A 74 3.65 -4.80 1.38
CA MET A 74 4.78 -4.35 2.19
C MET A 74 5.59 -5.53 2.76
N LEU A 75 4.91 -6.59 3.23
CA LEU A 75 5.56 -7.78 3.76
C LEU A 75 6.41 -8.49 2.68
N PHE A 76 5.86 -8.66 1.48
CA PHE A 76 6.60 -9.26 0.36
C PHE A 76 7.75 -8.37 -0.11
N ALA A 77 7.57 -7.05 -0.14
CA ALA A 77 8.66 -6.11 -0.44
C ALA A 77 9.80 -6.23 0.58
N TYR A 78 9.47 -6.32 1.88
CA TYR A 78 10.45 -6.51 2.95
C TYR A 78 11.20 -7.83 2.82
N ILE A 79 10.49 -8.95 2.63
CA ILE A 79 11.11 -10.27 2.43
C ILE A 79 12.03 -10.28 1.20
N THR A 80 11.63 -9.58 0.13
CA THR A 80 12.46 -9.46 -1.08
C THR A 80 13.76 -8.72 -0.77
N GLN A 81 13.69 -7.60 -0.06
CA GLN A 81 14.89 -6.85 0.36
C GLN A 81 15.79 -7.69 1.28
N LEU A 82 15.21 -8.45 2.22
CA LEU A 82 15.97 -9.32 3.10
C LEU A 82 16.66 -10.47 2.34
N ASN A 83 15.97 -11.07 1.37
CA ASN A 83 16.54 -12.12 0.53
C ASN A 83 17.69 -11.59 -0.33
N ARG A 84 17.52 -10.39 -0.90
CA ARG A 84 18.58 -9.69 -1.66
C ARG A 84 19.80 -9.41 -0.80
N LEU A 85 19.59 -8.93 0.43
CA LEU A 85 20.68 -8.68 1.37
C LEU A 85 21.44 -9.99 1.71
N ASN A 86 20.71 -11.07 1.93
CA ASN A 86 21.29 -12.38 2.20
C ASN A 86 22.06 -12.95 1.00
N LEU A 87 21.57 -12.76 -0.23
CA LEU A 87 22.27 -13.16 -1.47
C LEU A 87 23.56 -12.35 -1.66
N VAL A 88 23.53 -11.05 -1.43
CA VAL A 88 24.72 -10.18 -1.46
C VAL A 88 25.75 -10.63 -0.42
N ALA A 89 25.31 -10.98 0.79
CA ALA A 89 26.19 -11.50 1.85
C ALA A 89 26.83 -12.85 1.48
N ARG A 90 26.16 -13.67 0.64
CA ARG A 90 26.66 -14.97 0.15
C ARG A 90 27.44 -14.88 -1.16
N GLY A 91 27.52 -13.71 -1.79
CA GLY A 91 28.18 -13.52 -3.09
C GLY A 91 27.46 -14.20 -4.26
N GLU A 92 26.18 -14.55 -4.11
CA GLU A 92 25.41 -15.23 -5.15
C GLU A 92 24.75 -14.24 -6.11
N GLN A 93 24.49 -14.69 -7.36
CA GLN A 93 23.87 -13.85 -8.37
C GLN A 93 22.41 -13.50 -8.01
N ILE A 94 22.09 -12.24 -8.20
CA ILE A 94 20.76 -11.69 -7.97
C ILE A 94 19.80 -12.18 -9.07
N GLN A 95 18.94 -13.15 -8.76
CA GLN A 95 17.90 -13.62 -9.67
C GLN A 95 16.65 -12.71 -9.64
N ARG A 96 15.82 -12.82 -10.69
CA ARG A 96 14.54 -12.10 -10.81
C ARG A 96 13.54 -12.63 -9.79
N ASP A 97 13.28 -11.87 -8.73
CA ASP A 97 12.36 -12.27 -7.65
C ASP A 97 10.90 -12.07 -8.07
N TRP A 98 10.18 -13.17 -8.29
CA TRP A 98 8.72 -13.19 -8.50
C TRP A 98 7.93 -12.53 -7.35
N ARG A 99 8.51 -12.52 -6.13
CA ARG A 99 7.96 -11.88 -4.93
C ARG A 99 7.82 -10.36 -5.08
N LEU A 100 8.70 -9.74 -5.86
CA LEU A 100 8.66 -8.30 -6.15
C LEU A 100 7.46 -7.97 -7.05
N VAL A 101 7.17 -8.82 -8.03
CA VAL A 101 5.99 -8.68 -8.89
C VAL A 101 4.71 -8.78 -8.06
N ILE A 102 4.66 -9.70 -7.10
CA ILE A 102 3.51 -9.82 -6.18
C ILE A 102 3.33 -8.55 -5.35
N ALA A 103 4.41 -7.96 -4.83
CA ALA A 103 4.33 -6.72 -4.07
C ALA A 103 3.76 -5.56 -4.93
N ILE A 104 4.20 -5.44 -6.19
CA ILE A 104 3.70 -4.42 -7.12
C ILE A 104 2.21 -4.65 -7.42
N VAL A 105 1.81 -5.89 -7.71
CA VAL A 105 0.41 -6.23 -8.01
C VAL A 105 -0.47 -5.99 -6.78
N ALA A 106 -0.03 -6.38 -5.58
CA ALA A 106 -0.76 -6.13 -4.34
C ALA A 106 -0.94 -4.62 -4.07
N MET A 107 0.07 -3.82 -4.39
CA MET A 107 0.00 -2.36 -4.26
C MET A 107 -0.99 -1.74 -5.26
N ALA A 108 -0.99 -2.20 -6.51
CA ALA A 108 -1.97 -1.78 -7.51
C ALA A 108 -3.40 -2.17 -7.11
N LEU A 109 -3.58 -3.38 -6.56
CA LEU A 109 -4.88 -3.85 -6.04
C LEU A 109 -5.36 -3.02 -4.85
N SER A 110 -4.46 -2.59 -3.96
CA SER A 110 -4.79 -1.67 -2.85
C SER A 110 -5.33 -0.33 -3.37
N LEU A 111 -4.70 0.23 -4.41
CA LEU A 111 -5.18 1.46 -5.06
C LEU A 111 -6.55 1.27 -5.72
N GLY A 112 -6.74 0.14 -6.40
CA GLY A 112 -8.01 -0.22 -7.02
C GLY A 112 -9.13 -0.39 -5.99
N ALA A 113 -8.82 -1.03 -4.86
CA ALA A 113 -9.75 -1.20 -3.75
C ALA A 113 -10.15 0.14 -3.12
N PHE A 114 -9.21 1.09 -2.98
CA PHE A 114 -9.50 2.45 -2.56
C PHE A 114 -10.48 3.16 -3.52
N ALA A 115 -10.22 3.09 -4.83
CA ALA A 115 -11.10 3.70 -5.82
C ALA A 115 -12.51 3.08 -5.81
N CYS A 116 -12.60 1.76 -5.69
CA CYS A 116 -13.88 1.05 -5.58
C CYS A 116 -14.62 1.42 -4.28
N GLY A 117 -13.91 1.47 -3.14
CA GLY A 117 -14.47 1.84 -1.85
C GLY A 117 -15.00 3.28 -1.84
N ALA A 118 -14.28 4.21 -2.46
CA ALA A 118 -14.71 5.59 -2.65
C ALA A 118 -15.99 5.66 -3.51
N TRP A 119 -16.06 4.90 -4.60
CA TRP A 119 -17.24 4.83 -5.45
C TRP A 119 -18.46 4.27 -4.70
N PHE A 120 -18.29 3.17 -3.97
CA PHE A 120 -19.36 2.58 -3.16
C PHE A 120 -19.85 3.54 -2.07
N ALA A 121 -18.93 4.23 -1.39
CA ALA A 121 -19.29 5.24 -0.40
C ALA A 121 -20.19 6.32 -1.01
N VAL A 122 -19.79 6.88 -2.17
CA VAL A 122 -20.57 7.90 -2.89
C VAL A 122 -21.94 7.37 -3.31
N SER A 123 -22.03 6.12 -3.80
CA SER A 123 -23.31 5.54 -4.19
C SER A 123 -24.25 5.28 -3.00
N SER A 124 -23.71 4.95 -1.82
CA SER A 124 -24.49 4.74 -0.59
C SER A 124 -25.00 6.05 0.04
N PHE A 125 -24.47 7.21 -0.35
CA PHE A 125 -24.93 8.52 0.12
C PHE A 125 -26.16 9.04 -0.64
N ARG A 126 -26.55 8.37 -1.73
CA ARG A 126 -27.65 8.78 -2.60
C ARG A 126 -28.94 8.10 -2.19
#